data_AF-A0AAU7QHF6-F1
#
_entry.id   AF-A0AAU7QHF6-F1
#
_cell.length_a   1.000
_cell.length_b   1.000
_cell.length_c   1.000
_cell.angle_alpha   90.00
_cell.angle_beta   90.00
_cell.angle_gamma   90.00
#
_symmetry.space_group_name_H-M   'P 1'
#
loop_
_entity.id
_entity.type
_entity.pdbx_description
1 polymer ?
#
loop_
_entity_poly.entity_id
_entity_poly.type
_entity_poly.pdbx_seq_one_letter_code
_entity_poly.pdbx_strand_id
1 'polypeptide(L)' 'MGTSIKILLILTSQATMGNDPRPTGVWFEELSTPYYAFIDAGAEVDIASVAGGKIPLDPHSLQSEGKNPPPQRGTFS' A
#
# COMPACT_ATOMS: atom_id res chain seq x y z
N MET A 1 -8.81 -30.34 9.94
CA MET A 1 -8.75 -29.17 9.04
C MET A 1 -7.74 -28.22 9.65
N GLY A 2 -6.60 -27.98 8.98
CA GLY A 2 -5.65 -26.97 9.44
C GLY A 2 -6.26 -25.59 9.25
N THR A 3 -6.17 -24.73 10.27
CA THR A 3 -6.61 -23.33 10.16
C THR A 3 -5.72 -22.60 9.16
N SER A 4 -6.31 -22.09 8.07
CA SER A 4 -5.63 -21.16 7.17
C SER A 4 -5.36 -19.86 7.92
N ILE A 5 -4.13 -19.35 7.85
CA ILE A 5 -3.79 -18.04 8.42
C ILE A 5 -4.50 -16.98 7.58
N LYS A 6 -5.22 -16.06 8.24
CA LYS A 6 -5.91 -14.94 7.59
C LYS A 6 -5.27 -13.62 7.99
N ILE A 7 -4.99 -12.76 7.02
CA ILE A 7 -4.34 -11.45 7.21
C ILE A 7 -5.19 -10.38 6.54
N LEU A 8 -5.46 -9.28 7.26
CA LEU A 8 -6.08 -8.09 6.69
C LEU A 8 -5.05 -6.97 6.60
N LEU A 9 -4.70 -6.57 5.38
CA LEU A 9 -3.87 -5.39 5.12
C LEU A 9 -4.78 -4.16 5.02
N ILE A 10 -4.60 -3.22 5.94
CA ILE A 10 -5.35 -1.95 5.96
C ILE A 10 -4.48 -0.86 5.37
N LEU A 11 -4.97 -0.23 4.31
CA LEU A 11 -4.28 0.80 3.56
C LEU A 11 -4.93 2.17 3.78
N THR A 12 -4.17 3.23 3.50
CA THR A 12 -4.69 4.59 3.55
C THR A 12 -5.82 4.79 2.53
N SER A 13 -6.79 5.62 2.91
CA SER A 13 -7.84 6.12 1.99
C SER A 13 -7.52 7.53 1.46
N GLN A 14 -6.37 8.10 1.83
CA GLN A 14 -5.99 9.46 1.45
C GLN A 14 -5.28 9.49 0.10
N ALA A 15 -5.81 10.30 -0.82
CA ALA A 15 -5.27 10.48 -2.17
C ALA A 15 -4.41 11.76 -2.32
N THR A 16 -4.32 12.58 -1.27
CA THR A 16 -3.64 13.89 -1.28
C THR A 16 -2.84 14.09 0.00
N MET A 17 -1.76 14.86 -0.07
CA MET A 17 -0.91 15.11 1.10
C MET A 17 -1.42 16.32 1.91
N GLY A 18 -2.32 16.07 2.86
CA GLY A 18 -2.89 17.13 3.70
C GLY A 18 -3.76 18.10 2.90
N ASN A 19 -3.47 19.41 3.00
CA ASN A 19 -4.18 20.47 2.25
C ASN A 19 -3.56 20.74 0.86
N ASP A 20 -2.51 20.01 0.50
CA ASP A 20 -1.83 20.19 -0.78
C ASP A 20 -2.49 19.34 -1.86
N PRO A 21 -2.79 19.89 -3.06
CA PRO A 21 -3.39 19.14 -4.17
C PRO A 21 -2.44 18.09 -4.80
N ARG A 22 -1.19 17.95 -4.32
CA ARG A 22 -0.28 16.91 -4.78
C ARG A 22 -0.90 15.51 -4.59
N PRO A 23 -1.08 14.74 -5.67
CA PRO A 23 -1.61 13.39 -5.59
C PRO A 23 -0.59 12.48 -4.89
N THR A 24 -1.08 11.68 -3.95
CA THR A 24 -0.35 10.61 -3.28
C THR A 24 -1.27 9.41 -3.05
N GLY A 25 -0.78 8.38 -2.40
CA GLY A 25 -1.55 7.18 -2.11
C GLY A 25 -0.64 6.08 -1.58
N VAL A 26 -1.09 4.84 -1.74
CA VAL A 26 -0.27 3.68 -1.42
C VAL A 26 0.88 3.58 -2.40
N TRP A 27 2.09 3.42 -1.86
CA TRP A 27 3.27 3.07 -2.64
C TRP A 27 3.23 1.58 -2.99
N PHE A 28 3.13 1.24 -4.27
CA PHE A 28 2.83 -0.12 -4.72
C PHE A 28 3.85 -1.16 -4.25
N GLU A 29 5.14 -0.85 -4.28
CA GLU A 29 6.19 -1.78 -3.84
C GLU A 29 6.12 -2.09 -2.33
N GLU A 30 5.66 -1.14 -1.52
CA GLU A 30 5.48 -1.32 -0.07
C GLU A 30 4.26 -2.18 0.26
N LEU A 31 3.28 -2.26 -0.66
CA LEU A 31 2.14 -3.17 -0.58
C LEU A 31 2.48 -4.56 -1.14
N SER A 32 3.10 -4.60 -2.33
CA SER A 32 3.33 -5.86 -3.05
C SER A 32 4.31 -6.78 -2.32
N THR A 33 5.36 -6.21 -1.73
CA THR A 33 6.38 -6.97 -1.00
C THR A 33 5.79 -7.84 0.14
N PRO A 34 5.05 -7.28 1.12
CA PRO A 34 4.42 -8.08 2.15
C PRO A 34 3.28 -8.95 1.62
N TYR A 35 2.49 -8.48 0.65
CA TYR A 35 1.39 -9.26 0.07
C TYR A 35 1.88 -10.59 -0.52
N TYR A 36 2.92 -10.54 -1.36
CA TYR A 36 3.48 -11.74 -1.98
C TYR A 36 4.12 -12.67 -0.94
N ALA A 37 4.85 -12.11 0.04
CA ALA A 37 5.42 -12.89 1.13
C ALA A 37 4.37 -13.69 1.92
N PHE A 38 3.16 -13.12 2.10
CA PHE A 38 2.08 -13.78 2.84
C PHE A 38 1.36 -14.86 2.04
N ILE A 39 1.03 -14.60 0.78
CA ILE A 39 0.36 -15.63 -0.05
C ILE A 39 1.30 -16.79 -0.38
N ASP A 40 2.60 -16.53 -0.55
CA ASP A 40 3.62 -17.57 -0.77
C ASP A 40 3.80 -18.45 0.47
N ALA A 41 3.55 -17.90 1.67
CA ALA A 41 3.52 -18.63 2.93
C ALA A 41 2.19 -19.38 3.16
N GLY A 42 1.23 -19.31 2.23
CA GLY A 42 -0.06 -20.00 2.30
C GLY A 42 -1.11 -19.28 3.15
N ALA A 43 -0.96 -17.98 3.40
CA ALA A 43 -1.98 -17.18 4.06
C ALA A 43 -3.07 -16.71 3.08
N GLU A 44 -4.29 -16.56 3.59
CA GLU A 44 -5.38 -15.84 2.94
C GLU A 44 -5.25 -14.35 3.30
N VAL A 45 -5.11 -13.49 2.29
CA VAL A 45 -4.87 -12.05 2.50
C VAL A 45 -6.00 -11.23 1.90
N ASP A 46 -6.68 -10.47 2.75
CA ASP A 46 -7.64 -9.45 2.36
C ASP A 46 -7.00 -8.05 2.42
N ILE A 47 -7.45 -7.15 1.54
CA ILE A 47 -7.01 -5.75 1.52
C ILE A 47 -8.23 -4.85 1.71
N ALA A 48 -8.12 -3.89 2.62
CA ALA A 48 -9.14 -2.87 2.87
C ALA A 48 -8.51 -1.49 3.00
N SER A 49 -9.32 -0.44 2.86
CA SER A 49 -8.91 0.92 3.20
C SER A 49 -9.61 1.39 4.48
N VAL A 50 -9.03 2.36 5.20
CA VAL A 50 -9.58 2.87 6.47
C VAL A 50 -11.04 3.35 6.34
N ALA A 51 -11.37 4.06 5.26
CA ALA A 51 -12.73 4.54 4.99
C ALA A 51 -13.60 3.52 4.23
N GLY A 52 -13.04 2.35 3.87
CA GLY A 52 -13.64 1.43 2.92
C GLY A 52 -13.59 1.93 1.47
N GLY A 53 -13.87 1.04 0.53
CA GLY A 53 -13.90 1.38 -0.89
C GLY A 53 -12.51 1.55 -1.52
N LYS A 54 -12.44 2.37 -2.58
CA LYS A 54 -11.27 2.45 -3.47
C LYS A 54 -10.01 2.90 -2.74
N ILE A 55 -8.92 2.16 -2.91
CA ILE A 55 -7.60 2.51 -2.42
C ILE A 55 -6.91 3.39 -3.45
N PRO A 56 -6.54 4.64 -3.11
CA PRO A 56 -5.74 5.47 -3.99
C PRO A 56 -4.31 4.92 -4.05
N LEU A 57 -3.82 4.67 -5.27
CA LEU A 57 -2.41 4.36 -5.53
C LEU A 57 -1.67 5.65 -5.82
N ASP A 58 -0.44 5.78 -5.33
CA ASP A 58 0.42 6.90 -5.70
C ASP A 58 0.81 6.76 -7.19
N PRO A 59 0.52 7.73 -8.07
CA PRO A 59 0.93 7.66 -9.47
C PRO A 59 2.45 7.52 -9.66
N HIS A 60 3.25 7.97 -8.70
CA HIS A 60 4.70 7.85 -8.73
C HIS A 60 5.19 6.44 -8.43
N SER A 61 4.39 5.58 -7.80
CA SER A 61 4.77 4.19 -7.54
C SER A 61 4.45 3.24 -8.71
N LEU A 62 3.98 3.77 -9.84
CA LEU A 62 3.66 2.99 -11.05
C LEU A 62 4.65 3.25 -12.19
N GLN A 63 5.69 4.07 -11.97
CA GLN A 63 6.69 4.33 -13.01
C GLN A 63 7.67 3.17 -13.11
N SER A 64 8.37 3.08 -14.25
CA SER A 64 9.38 2.03 -14.47
C SER A 64 10.49 2.09 -13.43
N GLU A 65 11.06 0.93 -13.09
CA GLU A 65 12.19 0.79 -12.18
C GLU A 65 13.26 1.87 -12.42
N GLY A 66 13.69 2.52 -11.33
CA GLY A 66 14.70 3.58 -11.35
C GLY A 66 14.20 4.98 -11.75
N LYS A 67 12.91 5.14 -12.09
CA LYS A 67 12.29 6.45 -12.34
C LYS A 67 11.45 6.96 -11.17
N ASN A 68 11.16 6.10 -10.20
CA ASN A 68 10.44 6.50 -9.00
C ASN A 68 11.32 7.44 -8.15
N PRO A 69 10.78 8.55 -7.63
CA PRO A 69 11.49 9.33 -6.63
C PRO A 69 11.79 8.46 -5.39
N PRO A 70 12.87 8.73 -4.64
CA PRO A 70 13.16 8.00 -3.42
C PRO A 70 11.96 8.05 -2.46
N PRO A 71 11.72 6.99 -1.67
CA PRO A 71 10.62 6.95 -0.71
C PRO A 71 10.66 8.20 0.16
N GLN A 72 9.55 8.94 0.23
CA GLN A 72 9.46 10.14 1.06
C GLN A 72 9.41 9.71 2.52
N ARG A 73 10.58 9.50 3.11
CA ARG A 73 10.73 9.22 4.53
C ARG A 73 10.27 10.47 5.28
N GLY A 74 9.05 10.46 5.80
CA GLY A 74 8.52 11.54 6.62
C GLY A 74 9.49 11.83 7.76
N THR A 75 10.14 13.00 7.72
CA THR A 75 10.79 13.54 8.90
C THR A 75 9.67 13.99 9.82
N PHE A 76 9.28 13.11 10.74
CA PHE A 76 8.45 13.52 11.87
C PHE A 76 9.29 14.49 12.71
N SER A 77 8.89 15.76 12.70
CA SER A 77 9.46 16.80 13.52
C SER A 77 8.77 16.87 14.87
#